data_AF-A0A435JR58-F1
#
_entry.id   AF-A0A435JR58-F1
#
_cell.length_a   1.000
_cell.length_b   1.000
_cell.length_c   1.000
_cell.angle_alpha   90.00
_cell.angle_beta   90.00
_cell.angle_gamma   90.00
#
_symmetry.space_group_name_H-M   'P 1'
#
loop_
_entity.id
_entity.type
_entity.pdbx_description
1 polymer ?
#
loop_
_entity_poly.entity_id
_entity_poly.type
_entity_poly.pdbx_seq_one_letter_code
_entity_poly.pdbx_strand_id
1 'polypeptide(L)'
;MVEQIGPLNVAILAVPEATASTIYGMFDLFSSPGRDFLFITSGAAGTPRMRPYVVAGDGSPFRAANGIWMRPDHSLADCPPPDIVCIPDFFVNPGESVAGQYDAEAAWLKR
;
A
#
# COMPACT_ATOMS: atom_id res chain seq x y z
N MET A 1 -29.71 -0.68 12.81
CA MET A 1 -28.44 -1.33 13.20
C MET A 1 -27.48 -1.12 12.05
N VAL A 2 -26.35 -0.44 12.27
CA VAL A 2 -25.33 -0.29 11.22
C VAL A 2 -24.61 -1.62 11.13
N GLU A 3 -24.62 -2.27 9.96
CA GLU A 3 -23.81 -3.47 9.73
C GLU A 3 -22.36 -3.16 10.08
N GLN A 4 -21.78 -3.95 11.00
CA GLN A 4 -20.38 -3.81 11.35
C GLN A 4 -19.56 -4.50 10.26
N ILE A 5 -19.27 -3.76 9.19
CA ILE A 5 -18.34 -4.19 8.15
C ILE A 5 -16.96 -4.37 8.81
N GLY A 6 -16.28 -5.48 8.51
CA GLY A 6 -14.91 -5.73 8.95
C GLY A 6 -13.94 -4.64 8.46
N PRO A 7 -12.67 -4.63 8.93
CA PRO A 7 -11.71 -3.62 8.47
C PRO A 7 -11.48 -3.76 6.96
N LEU A 8 -11.41 -2.63 6.26
CA LEU A 8 -11.13 -2.61 4.81
C LEU A 8 -9.67 -3.02 4.55
N ASN A 9 -9.46 -3.94 3.62
CA ASN A 9 -8.14 -4.34 3.16
C ASN A 9 -7.59 -3.27 2.21
N VAL A 10 -6.41 -2.72 2.52
CA VAL A 10 -5.78 -1.67 1.72
C VAL A 10 -4.45 -2.17 1.17
N ALA A 11 -4.41 -2.47 -0.13
CA ALA A 11 -3.16 -2.83 -0.80
C ALA A 11 -2.40 -1.56 -1.18
N ILE A 12 -1.18 -1.41 -0.68
CA ILE A 12 -0.27 -0.34 -1.07
C ILE A 12 0.72 -0.92 -2.08
N LEU A 13 0.55 -0.54 -3.36
CA LEU A 13 1.39 -1.03 -4.44
C LEU A 13 2.77 -0.37 -4.37
N ALA A 14 3.80 -1.20 -4.25
CA ALA A 14 5.19 -0.76 -4.27
C ALA A 14 5.88 -1.25 -5.54
N VAL A 15 6.62 -0.34 -6.17
CA VAL A 15 7.52 -0.59 -7.30
C VAL A 15 8.90 0.00 -6.99
N PRO A 16 9.98 -0.41 -7.68
CA PRO A 16 11.31 0.17 -7.47
C PRO A 16 11.37 1.70 -7.60
N GLU A 17 10.47 2.30 -8.38
CA GLU A 17 10.35 3.74 -8.62
C GLU A 17 9.60 4.48 -7.50
N ALA A 18 8.99 3.78 -6.56
CA ALA A 18 8.36 4.40 -5.40
C ALA A 18 9.41 4.81 -4.36
N THR A 19 9.07 5.73 -3.47
CA THR A 19 9.91 6.06 -2.31
C THR A 19 9.44 5.36 -1.05
N ALA A 20 10.37 4.86 -0.22
CA ALA A 20 9.97 4.17 1.02
C ALA A 20 9.13 5.05 1.95
N SER A 21 9.38 6.37 1.96
CA SER A 21 8.64 7.33 2.78
C SER A 21 7.17 7.47 2.40
N THR A 22 6.84 7.44 1.11
CA THR A 22 5.45 7.56 0.64
C THR A 22 4.70 6.28 0.92
N ILE A 23 5.32 5.12 0.68
CA ILE A 23 4.77 3.80 0.99
C ILE A 23 4.41 3.68 2.48
N TYR A 24 5.38 3.90 3.37
CA TYR A 24 5.13 3.78 4.80
C TYR A 24 4.31 4.93 5.38
N GLY A 25 4.38 6.13 4.79
CA GLY A 25 3.47 7.22 5.15
C GLY A 25 2.01 6.88 4.88
N MET A 26 1.71 6.26 3.74
CA MET A 26 0.36 5.75 3.46
C MET A 26 -0.02 4.59 4.36
N PHE A 27 0.94 3.71 4.70
CA PHE A 27 0.70 2.63 5.66
C PHE A 27 0.27 3.18 7.02
N ASP A 28 0.98 4.17 7.55
CA ASP A 28 0.65 4.83 8.81
C ASP A 28 -0.70 5.55 8.73
N LEU A 29 -0.95 6.27 7.63
CA LEU A 29 -2.22 6.94 7.39
C LEU A 29 -3.40 5.97 7.41
N PHE A 30 -3.31 4.86 6.68
CA PHE A 30 -4.38 3.86 6.62
C PHE A 30 -4.47 3.03 7.91
N SER A 31 -3.43 3.00 8.73
CA SER A 31 -3.51 2.38 10.06
C SER A 31 -4.29 3.23 11.07
N SER A 32 -4.48 4.52 10.78
CA SER A 32 -5.03 5.50 11.74
C SER A 32 -6.55 5.39 12.00
N PRO A 33 -7.43 5.14 11.01
CA PRO A 33 -8.87 5.11 11.22
C PRO A 33 -9.33 4.11 12.29
N GLY A 34 -9.95 4.64 13.33
CA GLY A 34 -10.46 3.90 14.48
C GLY A 34 -9.41 3.43 15.49
N ARG A 35 -8.13 3.31 15.12
CA ARG A 35 -7.07 2.94 16.07
C ARG A 35 -6.33 4.17 16.59
N ASP A 36 -5.51 4.79 15.74
CA ASP A 36 -4.57 5.85 16.15
C ASP A 36 -5.27 7.19 16.33
N PHE A 37 -6.25 7.52 15.48
CA PHE A 37 -7.03 8.73 15.65
C PHE A 37 -7.76 8.76 17.00
N LEU A 38 -8.43 7.65 17.36
CA LEU A 38 -9.09 7.55 18.67
C LEU A 38 -8.09 7.62 19.82
N PHE A 39 -6.92 7.00 19.69
CA PHE A 39 -5.87 7.13 20.69
C PHE A 39 -5.44 8.58 20.89
N ILE A 40 -5.18 9.31 19.80
CA ILE A 40 -4.74 10.71 19.83
C ILE A 40 -5.83 11.62 20.41
N THR A 41 -7.10 11.41 20.06
CA THR A 41 -8.20 12.32 20.46
C THR A 41 -8.85 11.96 21.79
N SER A 42 -8.76 10.70 22.24
CA SER A 42 -9.47 10.20 23.42
C SER A 42 -8.59 9.48 24.45
N GLY A 43 -7.30 9.25 24.16
CA GLY A 43 -6.36 8.57 25.05
C GLY A 43 -6.49 7.04 25.06
N ALA A 44 -7.42 6.45 24.31
CA ALA A 44 -7.63 5.02 24.20
C ALA A 44 -7.61 4.58 22.72
N ALA A 45 -6.79 3.58 22.39
CA ALA A 45 -6.80 3.00 21.06
C ALA A 45 -8.14 2.28 20.82
N GLY A 46 -8.78 2.58 19.69
CA GLY A 46 -9.99 1.88 19.28
C GLY A 46 -9.70 0.71 18.35
N THR A 47 -10.77 0.18 17.74
CA THR A 47 -10.67 -0.92 16.79
C THR A 47 -10.21 -0.41 15.41
N PRO A 48 -9.18 -1.01 14.79
CA PRO A 48 -8.77 -0.67 13.43
C PRO A 48 -9.93 -0.81 12.44
N ARG A 49 -10.11 0.19 11.57
CA ARG A 49 -11.14 0.16 10.52
C ARG A 49 -10.56 -0.14 9.14
N MET A 50 -9.24 -0.23 9.05
CA MET A 50 -8.48 -0.53 7.84
C MET A 50 -7.31 -1.45 8.20
N ARG A 51 -6.89 -2.23 7.22
CA ARG A 51 -5.78 -3.17 7.29
C ARG A 51 -4.87 -2.93 6.08
N PRO A 52 -3.91 -1.99 6.18
CA PRO A 52 -2.93 -1.78 5.13
C PRO A 52 -1.91 -2.93 5.08
N TYR A 53 -1.40 -3.20 3.88
CA TYR A 53 -0.27 -4.07 3.61
C TYR A 53 0.43 -3.65 2.32
N VAL A 54 1.72 -3.94 2.20
CA VAL A 54 2.53 -3.62 1.03
C VAL A 54 2.52 -4.80 0.06
N VAL A 55 2.20 -4.55 -1.21
CA VAL A 55 2.23 -5.54 -2.28
C VAL A 55 3.23 -5.12 -3.36
N ALA A 56 4.05 -6.04 -3.85
CA ALA A 56 5.01 -5.76 -4.93
C ALA A 56 5.32 -7.01 -5.76
N GLY A 57 5.50 -6.84 -7.07
CA GLY A 57 6.02 -7.84 -8.02
C GLY A 57 5.87 -9.30 -7.61
N ASP A 58 7.01 -9.97 -7.41
CA ASP A 58 7.13 -11.38 -7.01
C ASP A 58 7.23 -11.59 -5.48
N GLY A 59 7.09 -10.52 -4.69
CA GLY A 59 7.24 -10.56 -3.23
C GLY A 59 8.70 -10.55 -2.74
N SER A 60 9.70 -10.49 -3.64
CA SER A 60 11.11 -10.40 -3.26
C SER A 60 11.45 -9.03 -2.67
N PRO A 61 12.39 -8.93 -1.70
CA PRO A 61 12.90 -7.64 -1.27
C PRO A 61 13.59 -6.88 -2.41
N PHE A 62 13.41 -5.56 -2.45
CA PHE A 62 13.99 -4.69 -3.47
C PHE A 62 14.39 -3.34 -2.88
N ARG A 63 15.11 -2.53 -3.65
CA ARG A 63 15.43 -1.15 -3.28
C ARG A 63 14.45 -0.19 -3.94
N ALA A 64 13.86 0.70 -3.15
CA ALA A 64 13.07 1.83 -3.62
C ALA A 64 13.96 2.88 -4.30
N ALA A 65 13.35 3.89 -4.93
CA ALA A 65 14.05 4.91 -5.70
C ALA A 65 15.06 5.70 -4.86
N ASN A 66 14.80 5.83 -3.55
CA ASN A 66 15.70 6.47 -2.59
C ASN A 66 16.77 5.53 -1.99
N GLY A 67 16.93 4.32 -2.54
CA GLY A 67 17.95 3.34 -2.15
C GLY A 67 17.64 2.53 -0.89
N ILE A 68 16.48 2.76 -0.25
CA ILE A 68 16.06 2.05 0.95
C ILE A 68 15.55 0.66 0.58
N TRP A 69 16.00 -0.35 1.34
CA TRP A 69 15.48 -1.72 1.21
C TRP A 69 14.04 -1.81 1.70
N MET A 70 13.20 -2.43 0.88
CA MET A 70 11.82 -2.73 1.20
C MET A 70 11.57 -4.23 1.07
N ARG A 71 10.75 -4.75 1.99
CA ARG A 71 10.24 -6.11 1.93
C ARG A 71 8.71 -6.02 1.86
N PRO A 72 8.08 -6.45 0.75
CA PRO A 72 6.63 -6.47 0.66
C PRO A 72 6.04 -7.54 1.58
N ASP A 73 4.79 -7.33 1.99
CA ASP A 73 4.00 -8.33 2.74
C ASP A 73 3.49 -9.43 1.82
N HIS A 74 3.17 -9.07 0.57
CA HIS A 74 2.62 -9.95 -0.46
C HIS A 74 3.24 -9.70 -1.84
N SER A 75 3.31 -10.74 -2.66
CA SER A 75 3.48 -10.63 -4.12
C SER A 75 2.16 -10.24 -4.80
N LEU A 76 2.20 -9.86 -6.07
CA LEU A 76 0.99 -9.66 -6.87
C LEU A 76 0.19 -10.96 -7.06
N ALA A 77 0.83 -12.13 -6.94
CA ALA A 77 0.21 -13.43 -7.18
C ALA A 77 -0.54 -13.97 -5.94
N ASP A 78 -0.05 -13.67 -4.74
CA ASP A 78 -0.61 -14.13 -3.46
C ASP A 78 -1.26 -13.00 -2.64
N CYS A 79 -1.41 -11.82 -3.24
CA CYS A 79 -2.11 -10.70 -2.64
C CYS A 79 -3.56 -11.08 -2.30
N PRO A 80 -4.01 -10.89 -1.04
CA PRO A 80 -5.42 -11.04 -0.72
C PRO A 80 -6.26 -9.99 -1.47
N PRO A 81 -7.57 -10.24 -1.74
CA PRO A 81 -8.41 -9.26 -2.43
C PRO A 81 -8.48 -7.92 -1.66
N PRO A 82 -8.03 -6.81 -2.26
CA PRO A 82 -8.12 -5.49 -1.62
C PRO A 82 -9.51 -4.87 -1.82
N ASP A 83 -9.97 -4.12 -0.82
CA ASP A 83 -11.11 -3.22 -0.96
C ASP A 83 -10.67 -1.86 -1.54
N ILE A 84 -9.42 -1.47 -1.27
CA ILE A 84 -8.79 -0.24 -1.74
C ILE A 84 -7.38 -0.57 -2.23
N VAL A 85 -7.00 -0.03 -3.39
CA VAL A 85 -5.61 -0.01 -3.86
C VAL A 85 -5.07 1.41 -3.81
N CYS A 86 -3.90 1.58 -3.21
CA CYS A 86 -3.17 2.83 -3.14
C CYS A 86 -1.89 2.73 -3.97
N ILE A 87 -1.71 3.68 -4.89
CA ILE A 87 -0.47 3.90 -5.65
C ILE A 87 0.09 5.25 -5.16
N PRO A 88 1.06 5.25 -4.23
CA PRO A 88 1.42 6.46 -3.50
C PRO A 88 2.22 7.46 -4.32
N ASP A 89 3.26 6.98 -5.01
CA ASP A 89 4.10 7.79 -5.88
C ASP A 89 4.76 6.93 -6.95
N PHE A 90 5.43 7.62 -7.88
CA PHE A 90 6.04 7.01 -9.04
C PHE A 90 7.16 7.93 -9.57
N PHE A 91 8.40 7.65 -9.18
CA PHE A 91 9.56 8.47 -9.55
C PHE A 91 10.11 8.06 -10.92
N VAL A 92 9.51 8.61 -11.97
CA VAL A 92 9.92 8.40 -13.37
C VAL A 92 10.32 9.73 -14.01
N ASN A 93 11.25 9.68 -14.96
CA ASN A 93 11.73 10.88 -15.63
C ASN A 93 10.62 11.55 -16.45
N PRO A 94 10.46 12.88 -16.37
CA PRO A 94 9.49 13.60 -17.19
C PRO A 94 9.76 13.40 -18.69
N GLY A 95 8.74 12.99 -19.43
CA GLY A 95 8.81 12.80 -20.89
C GLY A 95 9.40 11.46 -21.35
N GLU A 96 9.91 10.63 -20.44
CA GLU A 96 10.29 9.26 -20.78
C GLU A 96 9.07 8.34 -20.81
N SER A 97 9.09 7.37 -21.73
CA SER A 97 8.03 6.37 -21.82
C SER A 97 8.24 5.27 -20.78
N VAL A 98 7.17 4.96 -20.06
CA VAL A 98 7.10 3.84 -19.11
C VAL A 98 6.31 2.65 -19.68
N ALA A 99 5.97 2.69 -20.97
CA ALA A 99 5.19 1.63 -21.61
C ALA A 99 5.89 0.27 -21.48
N GLY A 100 5.15 -0.76 -21.07
CA GLY A 100 5.65 -2.12 -20.89
C GLY A 100 6.41 -2.37 -19.59
N GLN A 101 6.68 -1.35 -18.76
CA GLN A 101 7.46 -1.51 -17.53
C GLN A 101 6.63 -2.07 -16.36
N TYR A 102 5.30 -1.84 -16.37
CA TYR A 102 4.40 -2.19 -15.26
C TYR A 102 3.20 -3.03 -15.70
N ASP A 103 3.41 -3.87 -16.73
CA ASP A 103 2.34 -4.68 -17.30
C ASP A 103 1.78 -5.68 -16.29
N ALA A 104 2.62 -6.20 -15.38
CA ALA A 104 2.19 -7.11 -14.32
C ALA A 104 1.28 -6.41 -13.30
N GLU A 105 1.67 -5.22 -12.85
CA GLU A 105 0.92 -4.37 -11.93
C GLU A 105 -0.39 -3.91 -12.57
N ALA A 106 -0.35 -3.45 -13.83
CA ALA A 106 -1.52 -3.03 -14.57
C ALA A 106 -2.50 -4.19 -14.84
N ALA A 107 -2.00 -5.40 -15.06
CA ALA A 107 -2.84 -6.59 -15.18
C ALA A 107 -3.44 -6.99 -13.83
N TRP A 108 -2.70 -6.85 -12.73
CA TRP A 108 -3.21 -7.10 -11.37
C TRP A 108 -4.32 -6.12 -10.98
N LEU A 109 -4.16 -4.82 -11.28
CA LEU A 109 -5.16 -3.78 -11.01
C LEU A 109 -6.49 -3.96 -11.76
N LYS A 110 -6.50 -4.73 -12.85
CA LYS A 110 -7.71 -4.99 -13.67
C LYS A 110 -8.53 -6.19 -13.20
N ARG A 111 -8.02 -6.97 -12.24
CA ARG A 111 -8.73 -8.14 -11.68
C ARG A 111 -9.83 -7.68 -10.74
#